data_AF-A0A8H7USG6-F1
#
_entry.id   AF-A0A8H7USG6-F1
#
_cell.length_a   1.000
_cell.length_b   1.000
_cell.length_c   1.000
_cell.angle_alpha   90.00
_cell.angle_beta   90.00
_cell.angle_gamma   90.00
#
_symmetry.space_group_name_H-M   'P 1'
#
loop_
_entity.id
_entity.type
_entity.pdbx_description
1 polymer ?
#
loop_
_entity_poly.entity_id
_entity_poly.type
_entity_poly.pdbx_seq_one_letter_code
_entity_poly.pdbx_strand_id
1 'polypeptide(L)'
;MDRSKGAVRFLASQSIPMTTSGIKKMLRKKGFKSRRKVKTNMVSRDDKKVRLAWAKAHIHYTVTDWRKWVFSDETRVNMWGSGSVSFYWFDKPGTIQPHQTTTKVQNNGVGVMFWGCILW
;
A
#
# COMPACT_ATOMS: atom_id res chain seq x y z
N MET A 1 -5.01 -1.76 13.88
CA MET A 1 -5.73 -3.03 13.57
C MET A 1 -4.89 -4.21 14.04
N ASP A 2 -5.51 -5.19 14.70
CA ASP A 2 -4.80 -6.29 15.38
C ASP A 2 -4.21 -7.32 14.40
N ARG A 3 -2.94 -7.68 14.64
CA ARG A 3 -2.01 -8.43 13.75
C ARG A 3 -2.43 -9.88 13.47
N SER A 4 -3.51 -10.33 14.09
CA SER A 4 -3.87 -11.74 14.25
C SER A 4 -5.28 -12.03 13.79
N LYS A 5 -6.12 -11.01 13.52
CA LYS A 5 -7.53 -11.22 13.16
C LYS A 5 -7.73 -12.11 11.93
N GLY A 6 -6.84 -12.00 10.92
CA GLY A 6 -6.89 -12.86 9.73
C GLY A 6 -6.59 -14.33 10.06
N ALA A 7 -5.55 -14.59 10.84
CA ALA A 7 -5.19 -15.94 11.27
C ALA A 7 -6.21 -16.54 12.25
N VAL A 8 -6.78 -15.72 13.14
CA VAL A 8 -7.88 -16.12 14.04
C VAL A 8 -9.08 -16.59 13.23
N ARG A 9 -9.51 -15.83 12.22
CA ARG A 9 -10.64 -16.19 11.35
C ARG A 9 -10.39 -17.49 10.59
N PHE A 10 -9.19 -17.70 10.06
CA PHE A 10 -8.82 -18.92 9.35
C PHE A 10 -8.79 -20.15 10.28
N LEU A 11 -8.21 -20.03 11.48
CA LEU A 11 -8.18 -21.15 12.42
C LEU A 11 -9.56 -21.45 13.00
N ALA A 12 -10.39 -20.43 13.21
CA ALA A 12 -11.79 -20.60 13.58
C ALA A 12 -12.59 -21.35 12.50
N SER A 13 -12.33 -21.09 11.20
CA SER A 13 -12.97 -21.85 10.11
C SER A 13 -12.44 -23.28 9.97
N GLN A 14 -11.35 -23.63 10.66
CA GLN A 14 -10.83 -25.00 10.78
C GLN A 14 -11.22 -25.63 12.13
N SER A 15 -12.15 -25.02 12.88
CA SER A 15 -12.60 -25.48 14.20
C SER A 15 -11.50 -25.58 15.26
N ILE A 16 -10.41 -24.80 15.12
CA ILE A 16 -9.33 -24.70 16.11
C ILE A 16 -9.55 -23.41 16.93
N PRO A 17 -10.18 -23.49 18.12
CA PRO A 17 -10.35 -22.32 18.97
C PRO A 17 -9.00 -21.91 19.54
N MET A 18 -8.43 -20.81 19.04
CA MET A 18 -7.17 -20.28 19.51
C MET A 18 -7.28 -18.79 19.79
N THR A 19 -6.78 -18.37 20.95
CA THR A 19 -6.72 -16.95 21.28
C THR A 19 -5.73 -16.24 20.37
N THR A 20 -6.01 -14.97 20.11
CA THR A 20 -5.14 -14.01 19.43
C THR A 20 -3.68 -14.07 19.92
N SER A 21 -3.49 -14.21 21.23
CA SER A 21 -2.18 -14.33 21.88
C SER A 21 -1.49 -15.67 21.59
N GLY A 22 -2.25 -16.78 21.59
CA GLY A 22 -1.74 -18.11 21.24
C GLY A 22 -1.19 -18.16 19.81
N ILE A 23 -1.92 -17.54 18.87
CA ILE A 23 -1.50 -17.46 17.47
C ILE A 23 -0.21 -16.64 17.33
N LYS A 24 -0.10 -15.49 18.00
CA LYS A 24 1.14 -14.69 18.00
C LYS A 24 2.33 -15.48 18.56
N LYS A 25 2.13 -16.23 19.64
CA LYS A 25 3.16 -17.06 20.25
C LYS A 25 3.59 -18.20 19.32
N MET A 26 2.64 -18.87 18.67
CA MET A 26 2.89 -19.93 17.70
C MET A 26 3.67 -19.41 16.49
N LEU A 27 3.24 -18.29 15.90
CA LEU A 27 3.93 -17.67 14.75
C LEU A 27 5.37 -17.30 15.09
N ARG A 28 5.60 -16.70 16.26
CA ARG A 28 6.96 -16.40 16.75
C ARG A 28 7.79 -17.66 16.99
N LYS A 29 7.20 -18.70 17.60
CA LYS A 29 7.88 -19.99 17.84
C LYS A 29 8.29 -20.66 16.53
N LYS A 30 7.48 -20.51 15.47
CA LYS A 30 7.80 -20.98 14.11
C LYS A 30 8.74 -20.05 13.33
N GLY A 31 9.22 -18.94 13.92
CA GLY A 31 10.17 -18.03 13.29
C GLY A 31 9.57 -16.95 12.39
N PHE A 32 8.24 -16.81 12.32
CA PHE A 32 7.59 -15.76 11.53
C PHE A 32 7.81 -14.38 12.15
N LYS A 33 8.11 -13.40 11.29
CA LYS A 33 8.28 -11.98 11.65
C LYS A 33 7.08 -11.18 11.14
N SER A 34 6.74 -10.11 11.85
CA SER A 34 5.66 -9.19 11.46
C SER A 34 6.26 -7.94 10.81
N ARG A 35 5.75 -7.52 9.65
CA ARG A 35 6.11 -6.27 8.96
C ARG A 35 4.88 -5.43 8.65
N ARG A 36 5.06 -4.11 8.57
CA ARG A 36 4.01 -3.18 8.14
C ARG A 36 3.76 -3.39 6.65
N LYS A 37 2.50 -3.47 6.24
CA LYS A 37 2.17 -3.50 4.80
C LYS A 37 2.50 -2.15 4.18
N VAL A 38 3.14 -2.18 3.01
CA VAL A 38 3.39 -0.96 2.24
C VAL A 38 2.08 -0.53 1.58
N LYS A 39 1.75 0.76 1.68
CA LYS A 39 0.59 1.32 0.97
C LYS A 39 1.02 1.61 -0.46
N THR A 40 0.46 0.88 -1.42
CA THR A 40 0.77 1.07 -2.84
C THR A 40 -0.52 1.11 -3.64
N ASN A 41 -0.54 1.90 -4.70
CA ASN A 41 -1.59 1.78 -5.71
C ASN A 41 -1.29 0.51 -6.52
N MET A 42 -2.25 -0.40 -6.64
CA MET A 42 -2.09 -1.53 -7.55
C MET A 42 -2.19 -0.98 -8.98
N VAL A 43 -1.14 -1.18 -9.77
CA VAL A 43 -1.06 -0.76 -11.17
C VAL A 43 -1.19 -2.02 -12.02
N SER A 44 -2.10 -2.00 -13.02
CA SER A 44 -2.29 -3.15 -13.90
C SER A 44 -1.02 -3.46 -14.69
N ARG A 45 -0.93 -4.66 -15.27
CA ARG A 45 0.24 -5.03 -16.07
C ARG A 45 0.40 -4.12 -17.30
N ASP A 46 -0.71 -3.71 -17.91
CA ASP A 46 -0.67 -2.88 -19.11
C ASP A 46 -0.37 -1.43 -18.78
N ASP A 47 -0.92 -0.89 -17.68
CA ASP A 47 -0.54 0.44 -17.17
C ASP A 47 0.97 0.51 -16.85
N LYS A 48 1.54 -0.57 -16.31
CA LYS A 48 3.00 -0.64 -16.08
C LYS A 48 3.79 -0.52 -17.38
N LYS A 49 3.36 -1.16 -18.46
CA LYS A 49 4.03 -1.06 -19.77
C LYS A 49 3.96 0.36 -20.32
N VAL A 50 2.77 0.97 -20.27
CA VAL A 50 2.56 2.36 -20.74
C VAL A 50 3.44 3.32 -19.95
N ARG A 51 3.46 3.21 -18.62
CA ARG A 51 4.31 4.03 -17.75
C ARG A 51 5.79 3.84 -18.04
N LEU A 52 6.23 2.60 -18.28
CA LEU A 52 7.61 2.30 -18.61
C LEU A 52 8.01 2.88 -19.97
N ALA A 53 7.16 2.77 -20.99
CA ALA A 53 7.41 3.33 -22.30
C ALA A 53 7.52 4.86 -22.24
N TRP A 54 6.61 5.51 -21.51
CA TRP A 54 6.65 6.95 -21.29
C TRP A 54 7.95 7.38 -20.58
N ALA A 55 8.34 6.69 -19.52
CA ALA A 55 9.57 6.99 -18.77
C ALA A 55 10.82 6.83 -19.65
N LYS A 56 10.88 5.79 -20.50
CA LYS A 56 11.99 5.58 -21.43
C LYS A 56 12.06 6.69 -22.49
N ALA A 57 10.92 7.14 -23.01
CA ALA A 57 10.88 8.21 -24.01
C ALA A 57 11.38 9.55 -23.46
N HIS A 58 11.18 9.80 -22.16
CA HIS A 58 11.50 11.08 -21.52
C HIS A 58 12.76 11.02 -20.63
N ILE A 59 13.54 9.93 -20.68
CA ILE A 59 14.71 9.73 -19.79
C ILE A 59 15.82 10.76 -20.03
N HIS A 60 15.91 11.31 -21.24
CA HIS A 60 16.93 12.28 -21.64
C HIS A 60 16.47 13.74 -21.52
N TYR A 61 15.29 13.99 -20.95
CA TYR A 61 14.76 15.36 -20.83
C TYR A 61 15.57 16.16 -19.82
N THR A 62 15.97 17.37 -20.24
CA THR A 62 16.73 18.30 -19.40
C THR A 62 15.81 19.13 -18.50
N VAL A 63 16.38 19.83 -17.51
CA VAL A 63 15.62 20.77 -16.67
C VAL A 63 14.88 21.82 -17.51
N THR A 64 15.51 22.29 -18.59
CA THR A 64 14.88 23.25 -19.52
C THR A 64 13.72 22.67 -20.30
N ASP A 65 13.72 21.36 -20.56
CA ASP A 65 12.58 20.70 -21.20
C ASP A 65 11.42 20.52 -20.22
N TRP A 66 11.70 20.16 -18.96
CA TRP A 66 10.69 20.06 -17.90
C TRP A 66 10.05 21.41 -17.55
N ARG A 67 10.79 22.53 -17.67
CA ARG A 67 10.24 23.89 -17.46
C ARG A 67 9.10 24.26 -18.41
N LYS A 68 8.99 23.60 -19.56
CA LYS A 68 7.89 23.83 -20.51
C LYS A 68 6.59 23.13 -20.07
N TRP A 69 6.65 22.28 -19.05
CA TRP A 69 5.52 21.48 -18.61
C TRP A 69 4.83 22.13 -17.41
N VAL A 70 3.51 22.19 -17.49
CA VAL A 70 2.64 22.54 -16.36
C VAL A 70 2.10 21.24 -15.79
N PHE A 71 2.35 20.97 -14.51
CA PHE A 71 1.77 19.83 -13.83
C PHE A 71 0.54 20.27 -13.06
N SER A 72 -0.63 19.73 -13.37
CA SER A 72 -1.85 19.92 -12.59
C SER A 72 -2.25 18.63 -11.89
N ASP A 73 -2.77 18.74 -10.66
CA ASP A 73 -3.32 17.60 -9.94
C ASP A 73 -4.47 18.04 -9.02
N GLU A 74 -5.29 17.07 -8.63
CA GLU A 74 -6.33 17.23 -7.63
C GLU A 74 -5.94 16.48 -6.35
N THR A 75 -5.92 17.19 -5.22
CA THR A 75 -5.65 16.58 -3.92
C THR A 75 -6.80 16.78 -2.96
N ARG A 76 -7.22 15.68 -2.34
CA ARG A 76 -8.22 15.70 -1.26
C ARG A 76 -7.51 15.74 0.08
N VAL A 77 -7.73 16.81 0.84
CA VAL A 77 -7.28 16.93 2.23
C VAL A 77 -8.42 16.49 3.15
N ASN A 78 -8.23 15.35 3.82
CA ASN A 78 -9.21 14.82 4.78
C ASN A 78 -8.91 15.39 6.18
N MET A 79 -9.93 15.92 6.85
CA MET A 79 -9.78 16.47 8.22
C MET A 79 -9.56 15.37 9.27
N TRP A 80 -10.08 14.16 9.03
CA TRP A 80 -9.84 12.99 9.86
C TRP A 80 -9.54 11.74 9.03
N GLY A 81 -8.57 10.94 9.49
CA GLY A 81 -8.32 9.59 8.98
C GLY A 81 -6.89 9.37 8.49
N SER A 82 -5.96 9.13 9.41
CA SER A 82 -4.74 8.40 9.05
C SER A 82 -5.15 6.95 8.76
N GLY A 83 -5.17 6.58 7.47
CA GLY A 83 -5.65 5.27 7.06
C GLY A 83 -5.02 4.15 7.88
N SER A 84 -5.84 3.19 8.34
CA SER A 84 -5.42 2.17 9.30
C SER A 84 -4.09 1.51 8.92
N VAL A 85 -3.20 1.33 9.91
CA VAL A 85 -1.95 0.61 9.71
C VAL A 85 -2.23 -0.89 9.75
N SER A 86 -1.94 -1.56 8.64
CA SER A 86 -2.05 -3.00 8.47
C SER A 86 -0.66 -3.67 8.51
N PHE A 87 -0.63 -4.91 9.00
CA PHE A 87 0.58 -5.72 9.13
C PHE A 87 0.39 -7.07 8.45
N TYR A 88 1.48 -7.71 8.04
CA TYR A 88 1.52 -9.09 7.56
C TYR A 88 2.64 -9.87 8.25
N TRP A 89 2.48 -11.19 8.32
CA TRP A 89 3.49 -12.11 8.81
C TRP A 89 4.23 -12.75 7.63
N PHE A 90 5.54 -12.94 7.76
CA PHE A 90 6.38 -13.57 6.75
C PHE A 90 7.49 -14.40 7.42
N ASP A 91 7.94 -15.44 6.74
CA ASP A 91 8.98 -16.38 7.17
C ASP A 91 10.34 -16.05 6.57
N LYS A 92 10.40 -15.68 5.28
CA LYS A 92 11.63 -15.36 4.54
C LYS A 92 11.57 -13.98 3.88
N PRO A 93 12.67 -13.21 3.87
CA PRO A 93 12.76 -12.00 3.07
C PRO A 93 12.74 -12.37 1.59
N GLY A 94 11.80 -11.79 0.85
CA GLY A 94 11.64 -12.02 -0.59
C GLY A 94 10.89 -10.85 -1.24
N THR A 95 10.62 -10.96 -2.53
CA THR A 95 9.85 -9.96 -3.29
C THR A 95 8.47 -9.74 -2.66
N ILE A 96 8.09 -8.48 -2.46
CA ILE A 96 6.80 -8.11 -1.87
C ILE A 96 5.67 -8.56 -2.79
N GLN A 97 4.81 -9.42 -2.28
CA GLN A 97 3.64 -9.92 -3.00
C GLN A 97 2.45 -8.97 -2.86
N PRO A 98 1.49 -8.96 -3.80
CA PRO A 98 0.32 -8.06 -3.75
C PRO A 98 -0.46 -8.13 -2.43
N HIS A 99 -0.62 -9.32 -1.85
CA HIS A 99 -1.31 -9.52 -0.56
C HIS A 99 -0.57 -8.93 0.66
N GLN A 100 0.73 -8.63 0.52
CA GLN A 100 1.59 -7.98 1.53
C GLN A 100 1.56 -6.45 1.42
N THR A 101 0.91 -5.92 0.38
CA THR A 101 0.61 -4.48 0.25
C THR A 101 -0.82 -4.19 0.70
N THR A 102 -1.10 -2.92 0.97
CA THR A 102 -2.47 -2.45 1.19
C THR A 102 -2.78 -1.41 0.15
N THR A 103 -3.91 -1.54 -0.53
CA THR A 103 -4.39 -0.53 -1.46
C THR A 103 -4.65 0.76 -0.70
N LYS A 104 -4.17 1.88 -1.25
CA LYS A 104 -4.57 3.20 -0.79
C LYS A 104 -6.01 3.43 -1.28
N VAL A 105 -6.98 2.94 -0.53
CA VAL A 105 -8.38 3.29 -0.74
C VAL A 105 -8.54 4.72 -0.22
N GLN A 106 -8.98 5.64 -1.08
CA GLN A 106 -9.43 6.94 -0.62
C GLN A 106 -10.72 6.72 0.18
N ASN A 107 -10.69 7.04 1.48
CA ASN A 107 -11.89 6.93 2.30
C ASN A 107 -12.87 8.06 1.91
N ASN A 108 -14.16 7.73 1.80
CA ASN A 108 -15.26 8.68 1.55
C ASN A 108 -15.60 9.57 2.77
N GLY A 109 -14.61 10.00 3.57
CA GLY A 109 -14.81 10.88 4.72
C GLY A 109 -15.04 12.35 4.33
N VAL A 110 -15.38 13.22 5.27
CA VAL A 110 -15.45 14.67 5.00
C VAL A 110 -14.04 15.18 4.70
N GLY A 111 -13.85 15.76 3.51
CA GLY A 111 -12.57 16.30 3.07
C GLY A 111 -12.79 17.36 2.01
N VAL A 112 -11.87 18.31 1.94
CA VAL A 112 -11.89 19.39 0.95
C VAL A 112 -11.02 18.96 -0.23
N MET A 113 -11.53 19.12 -1.43
CA MET A 113 -10.75 18.93 -2.66
C MET A 113 -10.13 20.26 -3.07
N PHE A 114 -8.85 20.20 -3.39
CA PHE A 114 -8.08 21.29 -3.96
C PHE A 114 -7.63 20.88 -5.34
N TRP A 115 -7.75 21.81 -6.28
CA TRP A 115 -7.10 21.72 -7.57
C TRP A 115 -5.95 22.72 -7.58
N GLY A 116 -4.84 22.36 -8.19
CA GLY A 116 -3.74 23.28 -8.39
C GLY A 116 -2.83 22.83 -9.51
N CYS A 117 -2.00 23.76 -9.97
CA CYS A 117 -0.92 23.48 -10.88
C CYS A 117 0.40 24.00 -10.32
N ILE A 118 1.48 23.32 -10.69
CA ILE A 118 2.85 23.74 -10.41
C ILE A 118 3.65 23.79 -11.70
N LEU A 119 4.54 24.76 -11.72
CA LEU A 119 5.55 24.97 -12.73
C LEU A 119 6.92 24.85 -12.06
N TRP A 120 7.95 24.61 -12.87
CA TRP A 120 9.33 24.47 -12.40
C TRP A 120 10.00 25.83 -12.21
#